data_AF-A0A124SEM9-F1
#
_entry.id   AF-A0A124SEM9-F1
#
_cell.length_a   1.000
_cell.length_b   1.000
_cell.length_c   1.000
_cell.angle_alpha   90.00
_cell.angle_beta   90.00
_cell.angle_gamma   90.00
#
_symmetry.space_group_name_H-M   'P 1'
#
loop_
_entity.id
_entity.type
_entity.pdbx_description
1 polymer ?
#
loop_
_entity_poly.entity_id
_entity_poly.type
_entity_poly.pdbx_seq_one_letter_code
_entity_poly.pdbx_strand_id
1 'polypeptide(L)' 'MKSRNTSISSGFAFVHSNSYTNILAVEAVPLDQIDSAHIQKGLTEFTQKLSSASTELEKAEAQIGVDVHSALNSALTG' A
#
# COMPACT_ATOMS: atom_id res chain seq x y z
N MET A 1 14.83 -15.47 -15.20
CA MET A 1 14.06 -15.51 -13.94
C MET A 1 13.22 -14.24 -13.90
N LYS A 2 11.89 -14.31 -13.95
CA LYS A 2 11.03 -13.11 -14.01
C LYS A 2 10.80 -12.60 -12.58
N SER A 3 11.15 -11.34 -12.32
CA SER A 3 10.84 -10.70 -11.03
C SER A 3 9.31 -10.69 -10.84
N ARG A 4 8.85 -11.07 -9.65
CA ARG A 4 7.45 -10.94 -9.25
C ARG A 4 7.39 -9.87 -8.18
N ASN A 5 6.69 -8.79 -8.49
CA ASN A 5 6.53 -7.66 -7.59
C ASN A 5 5.23 -7.87 -6.79
N THR A 6 5.28 -7.61 -5.48
CA THR A 6 4.17 -7.87 -4.54
C THR A 6 4.00 -6.66 -3.64
N SER A 7 2.77 -6.18 -3.51
CA SER A 7 2.42 -5.15 -2.53
C SER A 7 2.22 -5.79 -1.16
N ILE A 8 2.76 -5.16 -0.13
CA ILE A 8 2.64 -5.60 1.26
C ILE A 8 1.93 -4.48 2.02
N SER A 9 0.87 -4.83 2.77
CA SER A 9 0.11 -3.84 3.55
C SER A 9 0.87 -3.39 4.80
N SER A 10 1.34 -4.36 5.58
CA SER A 10 2.11 -4.16 6.80
C SER A 10 2.84 -5.47 7.15
N GLY A 11 3.85 -5.38 8.01
CA GLY A 11 4.62 -6.55 8.40
C GLY A 11 5.95 -6.25 9.08
N PHE A 12 6.76 -7.29 9.18
CA PHE A 12 8.11 -7.24 9.73
C PHE A 12 9.09 -7.96 8.80
N ALA A 13 10.32 -7.45 8.75
CA ALA A 13 11.43 -8.11 8.07
C ALA A 13 12.54 -8.41 9.09
N PHE A 14 12.89 -9.69 9.22
CA PHE A 14 14.00 -10.15 10.06
C PHE A 14 15.14 -10.60 9.16
N VAL A 15 16.30 -9.95 9.27
CA VAL A 15 17.50 -10.28 8.51
C VAL A 15 18.48 -11.02 9.42
N HIS A 16 18.90 -12.22 9.00
CA HIS A 16 19.79 -13.09 9.75
C HIS A 16 21.21 -13.05 9.18
N SER A 17 22.22 -13.28 10.04
CA SER A 17 23.65 -13.26 9.67
C SER A 17 24.06 -14.34 8.67
N ASN A 18 23.26 -15.38 8.52
CA ASN A 18 23.45 -16.46 7.55
C ASN A 18 22.88 -16.14 6.15
N SER A 19 22.58 -14.87 5.86
CA SER A 19 21.98 -14.42 4.59
C SER A 19 20.56 -14.94 4.33
N TYR A 20 19.81 -15.27 5.39
CA TYR A 20 18.37 -15.52 5.31
C TYR A 20 17.59 -14.29 5.77
N THR A 21 16.48 -13.99 5.09
CA THR A 21 15.55 -12.95 5.50
C THR A 21 14.15 -13.54 5.60
N ASN A 22 13.46 -13.29 6.72
CA ASN A 22 12.05 -13.61 6.88
C ASN A 22 11.23 -12.34 6.74
N ILE A 23 10.36 -12.32 5.74
CA ILE A 23 9.38 -11.26 5.54
C ILE A 23 8.03 -11.82 5.99
N LEU A 24 7.49 -11.27 7.06
CA LEU A 24 6.17 -11.60 7.59
C LEU A 24 5.23 -10.46 7.21
N ALA A 25 4.33 -10.71 6.28
CA ALA A 25 3.32 -9.75 5.86
C ALA A 25 1.95 -10.13 6.44
N VAL A 26 1.18 -9.13 6.87
CA VAL A 26 -0.24 -9.33 7.21
C VAL A 26 -1.01 -9.72 5.95
N GLU A 27 -0.77 -8.99 4.87
CA GLU A 27 -1.33 -9.26 3.56
C GLU A 27 -0.29 -8.97 2.48
N ALA A 28 -0.17 -9.86 1.50
CA ALA A 28 0.75 -9.76 0.38
C ALA A 28 0.01 -10.10 -0.92
N VAL A 29 -0.18 -9.09 -1.77
CA VAL A 29 -0.94 -9.23 -3.03
C VAL A 29 -0.02 -9.03 -4.22
N PRO A 30 0.02 -9.98 -5.18
CA PRO A 30 0.76 -9.80 -6.42
C PRO A 30 0.27 -8.60 -7.22
N LEU A 31 1.17 -7.79 -7.78
CA LEU A 31 0.78 -6.57 -8.51
C LEU A 31 -0.08 -6.84 -9.75
N ASP A 32 0.06 -8.02 -10.37
CA ASP A 32 -0.74 -8.45 -11.52
C ASP A 32 -2.22 -8.72 -11.17
N GLN A 33 -2.56 -8.81 -9.88
CA GLN A 33 -3.94 -8.95 -9.41
C GLN A 33 -4.58 -7.62 -9.02
N ILE A 34 -3.85 -6.51 -9.15
CA ILE A 34 -4.30 -5.19 -8.73
C ILE A 34 -4.78 -4.39 -9.96
N ASP A 35 -6.02 -3.89 -9.90
CA ASP A 35 -6.58 -3.05 -10.94
C ASP A 35 -6.25 -1.56 -10.70
N SER A 36 -5.48 -0.98 -11.63
CA SER A 36 -5.13 0.44 -11.66
C SER A 36 -6.33 1.40 -11.61
N ALA A 37 -7.47 1.04 -12.21
CA ALA A 37 -8.66 1.90 -12.23
C ALA A 37 -9.26 2.04 -10.83
N HIS A 38 -9.30 0.95 -10.06
CA HIS A 38 -9.75 0.97 -8.68
C HIS A 38 -8.81 1.75 -7.76
N ILE A 39 -7.50 1.72 -8.04
CA ILE A 39 -6.51 2.50 -7.29
C ILE A 39 -6.72 4.00 -7.49
N GLN A 40 -6.87 4.43 -8.74
CA GLN A 40 -7.11 5.83 -9.08
C GLN A 40 -8.42 6.36 -8.47
N LYS A 41 -9.45 5.53 -8.50
CA LYS A 41 -10.73 5.83 -7.84
C LYS A 41 -10.55 5.98 -6.34
N GLY A 42 -9.94 5.01 -5.67
CA GLY A 42 -9.70 5.04 -4.22
C GLY A 42 -8.84 6.23 -3.80
N LEU A 43 -7.79 6.56 -4.55
CA LEU A 43 -6.95 7.74 -4.29
C LEU A 43 -7.78 9.04 -4.31
N THR A 44 -8.68 9.18 -5.28
CA THR A 44 -9.58 10.33 -5.38
C THR A 44 -10.53 10.39 -4.19
N GLU A 45 -11.16 9.26 -3.83
CA GLU A 45 -12.09 9.16 -2.71
C GLU A 45 -11.44 9.50 -1.36
N PHE A 46 -10.25 8.96 -1.07
CA PHE A 46 -9.56 9.22 0.19
C PHE A 46 -8.97 10.63 0.26
N THR A 47 -8.55 11.21 -0.88
CA THR A 47 -8.12 12.62 -0.93
C THR A 47 -9.29 13.57 -0.64
N GLN A 48 -10.48 13.26 -1.18
CA GLN A 48 -11.70 14.00 -0.85
C GLN A 48 -12.08 13.84 0.62
N LYS A 49 -12.04 12.59 1.13
CA LYS A 49 -12.34 12.30 2.54
C LYS A 49 -11.41 13.06 3.49
N LEU A 50 -10.12 13.12 3.18
CA LEU A 50 -9.12 13.88 3.94
C LEU A 50 -9.47 15.38 3.96
N SER A 51 -9.91 15.92 2.82
CA SER A 51 -10.30 17.33 2.70
C SER A 51 -11.58 17.67 3.49
N SER A 52 -12.50 16.71 3.62
CA SER A 52 -13.76 16.87 4.36
C SER A 52 -13.71 16.44 5.84
N ALA A 53 -12.62 15.80 6.28
CA ALA A 53 -12.50 15.25 7.62
C ALA A 53 -12.47 16.34 8.69
N SER A 54 -13.24 16.15 9.76
CA SER A 54 -13.46 17.18 10.79
C SER A 54 -12.67 16.90 12.07
N THR A 55 -12.39 15.62 12.33
CA THR A 55 -11.63 15.18 13.50
C THR A 55 -10.21 14.74 13.12
N GLU A 56 -9.28 14.81 14.07
CA GLU A 56 -7.90 14.36 13.84
C GLU A 56 -7.82 12.84 13.59
N LEU A 57 -8.73 12.07 14.19
CA LEU A 57 -8.84 10.63 13.92
C LEU A 57 -9.25 10.37 12.47
N GLU A 58 -10.31 11.03 11.98
CA GLU A 58 -10.77 10.89 10.59
C GLU A 58 -9.69 11.34 9.59
N LYS A 59 -8.96 12.42 9.89
CA LYS A 59 -7.84 12.87 9.07
C LYS A 59 -6.72 11.84 9.03
N ALA A 60 -6.36 11.26 10.17
CA ALA A 60 -5.32 10.23 10.22
C ALA A 60 -5.70 8.99 9.40
N GLU A 61 -6.95 8.52 9.52
CA GLU A 61 -7.44 7.39 8.73
C GLU A 61 -7.50 7.71 7.22
N ALA A 62 -7.97 8.91 6.86
CA ALA A 62 -8.00 9.34 5.48
C ALA A 62 -6.58 9.49 4.89
N GLN A 63 -5.62 9.98 5.69
CA GLN A 63 -4.22 10.10 5.29
C GLN A 63 -3.60 8.72 5.02
N ILE A 64 -3.84 7.73 5.89
CA ILE A 64 -3.41 6.35 5.64
C ILE A 64 -3.98 5.83 4.31
N GLY A 65 -5.26 6.11 4.05
CA GLY A 65 -5.91 5.76 2.78
C GLY A 65 -5.21 6.38 1.56
N VAL A 66 -4.89 7.68 1.63
CA VAL A 66 -4.14 8.38 0.57
C VAL A 66 -2.76 7.77 0.38
N ASP A 67 -2.02 7.53 1.46
CA ASP A 67 -0.65 7.02 1.41
C ASP A 67 -0.59 5.61 0.80
N VAL A 68 -1.51 4.72 1.19
CA VAL A 68 -1.60 3.36 0.63
C VAL A 68 -1.91 3.40 -0.86
N HIS A 69 -2.94 4.15 -1.28
CA HIS A 69 -3.30 4.21 -2.70
C HIS A 69 -2.23 4.90 -3.56
N SER A 70 -1.51 5.88 -3.01
CA SER A 70 -0.38 6.53 -3.67
C SER A 70 0.81 5.58 -3.86
N ALA A 71 1.14 4.81 -2.82
CA ALA A 71 2.19 3.79 -2.88
C ALA A 71 1.87 2.70 -3.90
N LEU A 72 0.62 2.22 -3.92
CA LEU A 72 0.18 1.21 -4.89
C LEU A 72 0.19 1.75 -6.32
N ASN A 73 -0.24 2.99 -6.54
CA ASN A 73 -0.17 3.61 -7.86
C ASN A 73 1.27 3.75 -8.36
N SER A 74 2.19 4.10 -7.45
CA SER A 74 3.63 4.17 -7.75
C SER A 74 4.21 2.79 -8.10
N ALA A 75 3.78 1.74 -7.38
CA ALA A 75 4.23 0.37 -7.62
C ALA A 75 3.76 -0.20 -8.97
N LEU A 76 2.61 0.25 -9.49
CA LEU A 76 2.08 -0.16 -10.80
C LEU A 76 2.71 0.57 -11.99
N THR A 77 3.28 1.75 -11.76
CA THR A 77 3.83 2.63 -12.81
C THR A 77 5.35 2.58 -12.93
N GLY A 78 6.05 2.00 -11.95
CA GLY A 78 7.50 1.75 -11.96
C GLY A 78 7.92 0.51 -12.73
#